data_AF-A0A4R3JAS3-F1
#
_entry.id   AF-A0A4R3JAS3-F1
#
_cell.length_a   1.000
_cell.length_b   1.000
_cell.length_c   1.000
_cell.angle_alpha   90.00
_cell.angle_beta   90.00
_cell.angle_gamma   90.00
#
_symmetry.space_group_name_H-M   'P 1'
#
loop_
_entity.id
_entity.type
_entity.pdbx_description
1 polymer ?
#
loop_
_entity_poly.entity_id
_entity_poly.type
_entity_poly.pdbx_seq_one_letter_code
_entity_poly.pdbx_strand_id
1 'polypeptide(L)'
;MNSRFFCGDLDIRIDREGGWFYNGTPVLRKEMVCLFASVLLRDEEGDFWLVTPDEMGRIEVEDTPFIGVELFFVGSGENQVISLRTNIDEIITIDAAHPLRISINPTTHEPSPVVTVRDGLDARLSRAVYYELVERGEERRVGEKTLFGVWSAGLFFELGSLNEHE
;
A
#
# COMPACT_ATOMS: atom_id res chain seq x y z
N MET A 1 16.44 -21.00 -21.35
CA MET A 1 16.06 -20.86 -19.92
C MET A 1 17.18 -20.04 -19.30
N ASN A 2 17.05 -18.71 -19.30
CA ASN A 2 18.13 -17.84 -18.83
C ASN A 2 18.19 -17.95 -17.31
N SER A 3 19.32 -18.42 -16.78
CA SER A 3 19.59 -18.43 -15.36
C SER A 3 19.84 -16.98 -14.95
N ARG A 4 18.99 -16.40 -14.09
CA ARG A 4 19.27 -15.11 -13.47
C ARG A 4 20.53 -15.23 -12.61
N PHE A 5 21.38 -14.21 -12.66
CA PHE A 5 22.50 -14.08 -11.74
C PHE A 5 21.97 -13.65 -10.37
N PHE A 6 22.27 -14.44 -9.34
CA PHE A 6 21.87 -14.15 -7.97
C PHE A 6 22.93 -13.26 -7.31
N CYS A 7 22.57 -12.01 -7.04
CA CYS A 7 23.45 -11.02 -6.42
C CYS A 7 23.53 -11.15 -4.90
N GLY A 8 22.70 -12.01 -4.28
CA GLY A 8 22.60 -12.13 -2.81
C GLY A 8 21.72 -11.04 -2.20
N ASP A 9 22.03 -10.69 -0.96
CA ASP A 9 21.40 -9.59 -0.24
C ASP A 9 22.06 -8.28 -0.67
N LEU A 10 21.25 -7.37 -1.23
CA LEU A 10 21.68 -6.02 -1.54
C LEU A 10 21.55 -5.18 -0.28
N ASP A 11 22.50 -4.29 -0.02
CA ASP A 11 22.39 -3.27 1.03
C ASP A 11 21.48 -2.12 0.55
N ILE A 12 20.24 -2.50 0.23
CA ILE A 12 19.13 -1.62 -0.13
C ILE A 12 18.02 -1.84 0.89
N ARG A 13 17.52 -0.74 1.44
CA ARG A 13 16.43 -0.73 2.41
C ARG A 13 15.36 0.27 2.03
N ILE A 14 14.10 -0.11 2.17
CA ILE A 14 12.96 0.80 2.20
C ILE A 14 12.54 0.97 3.66
N ASP A 15 12.64 2.19 4.18
CA ASP A 15 12.17 2.50 5.54
C ASP A 15 10.64 2.57 5.61
N ARG A 16 10.13 2.68 6.84
CA ARG A 16 8.69 2.77 7.08
C ARG A 16 8.06 3.99 6.38
N GLU A 17 8.79 5.07 6.18
CA GLU A 17 8.35 6.29 5.50
C GLU A 17 8.40 6.21 3.96
N GLY A 18 8.82 5.06 3.41
CA GLY A 18 8.94 4.81 1.97
C GLY A 18 10.20 5.42 1.35
N GLY A 19 11.16 5.82 2.18
CA GLY A 19 12.49 6.27 1.80
C GLY A 19 13.39 5.11 1.41
N TRP A 20 14.10 5.26 0.29
CA TRP A 20 15.03 4.26 -0.21
C TRP A 20 16.45 4.60 0.22
N PHE A 21 17.21 3.60 0.66
CA PHE A 21 18.60 3.71 1.08
C PHE A 21 19.45 2.70 0.32
N TYR A 22 20.68 3.09 0.01
CA TYR A 22 21.72 2.20 -0.50
C TYR A 22 23.01 2.42 0.30
N ASN A 23 23.57 1.36 0.87
CA ASN A 23 24.72 1.43 1.79
C ASN A 23 24.51 2.48 2.89
N GLY A 24 23.32 2.46 3.51
CA GLY A 24 22.89 3.42 4.53
C GLY A 24 22.69 4.87 4.07
N THR A 25 22.89 5.19 2.79
CA THR A 25 22.76 6.55 2.25
C THR A 25 21.42 6.71 1.53
N PRO A 26 20.65 7.79 1.77
CA PRO A 26 19.35 7.98 1.12
C PRO A 26 19.48 8.21 -0.40
N VAL A 27 18.62 7.53 -1.15
CA VAL A 27 18.47 7.69 -2.60
C VAL A 27 17.42 8.76 -2.86
N LEU A 28 17.87 10.01 -3.03
CA LEU A 28 16.97 11.17 -3.16
C LEU A 28 16.41 11.38 -4.58
N ARG A 29 16.97 10.71 -5.59
CA ARG A 29 16.54 10.87 -6.98
C ARG A 29 15.26 10.07 -7.22
N LYS A 30 14.15 10.78 -7.37
CA LYS A 30 12.81 10.22 -7.56
C LYS A 30 12.75 9.20 -8.70
N GLU A 31 13.35 9.52 -9.84
CA GLU A 31 13.34 8.69 -11.04
C GLU A 31 14.08 7.36 -10.79
N MET A 32 15.15 7.39 -10.00
CA MET A 32 15.90 6.19 -9.63
C MET A 32 15.08 5.30 -8.69
N VAL A 33 14.37 5.90 -7.73
CA VAL A 33 13.44 5.17 -6.86
C VAL A 33 12.31 4.51 -7.68
N CYS A 34 11.71 5.25 -8.62
CA CYS A 34 10.66 4.69 -9.49
C CYS A 34 11.20 3.56 -10.39
N LEU A 35 12.44 3.68 -10.90
CA LEU A 35 13.07 2.62 -11.67
C LEU A 35 13.22 1.34 -10.85
N PHE A 36 13.76 1.41 -9.63
CA PHE A 36 13.90 0.24 -8.78
C PHE A 36 12.55 -0.33 -8.33
N ALA A 37 11.59 0.53 -8.00
CA ALA A 37 10.23 0.10 -7.67
C ALA A 37 9.54 -0.66 -8.82
N SER A 38 9.85 -0.32 -10.08
CA SER A 38 9.27 -1.00 -11.25
C SER A 38 9.67 -2.47 -11.40
N VAL A 39 10.81 -2.85 -10.82
CA VAL A 39 11.36 -4.22 -10.83
C VAL A 39 11.24 -4.90 -9.46
N LEU A 40 10.51 -4.30 -8.53
CA LEU A 40 10.25 -4.87 -7.22
C LEU A 40 9.27 -6.04 -7.34
N LEU A 41 9.58 -7.12 -6.63
CA LEU A 41 8.76 -8.32 -6.53
C LEU A 41 8.73 -8.75 -5.07
N ARG A 42 7.59 -9.31 -4.64
CA ARG A 42 7.47 -10.03 -3.38
C ARG A 42 7.23 -11.50 -3.68
N ASP A 43 7.99 -12.38 -3.03
CA ASP A 43 7.80 -13.82 -3.21
C ASP A 43 6.74 -14.40 -2.26
N GLU A 44 6.53 -15.71 -2.34
CA GLU A 44 5.54 -16.43 -1.54
C GLU A 44 5.93 -16.52 -0.05
N GLU A 45 7.21 -16.40 0.28
CA GLU A 45 7.72 -16.38 1.65
C GLU A 45 7.57 -14.98 2.28
N GLY A 46 7.34 -13.97 1.45
CA GLY A 46 7.11 -12.58 1.84
C GLY A 46 8.34 -11.70 1.70
N ASP A 47 9.46 -12.22 1.20
CA ASP A 47 10.71 -11.50 0.95
C ASP A 47 10.57 -10.58 -0.26
N PHE A 48 11.31 -9.46 -0.25
CA PHE A 48 11.29 -8.46 -1.31
C PHE A 48 12.56 -8.51 -2.16
N TRP A 49 12.38 -8.43 -3.47
CA TRP A 49 13.42 -8.66 -4.46
C TRP A 49 13.41 -7.58 -5.53
N LEU A 50 14.58 -7.11 -5.94
CA LEU A 50 14.75 -6.40 -7.22
C LEU A 50 15.08 -7.44 -8.29
N VAL A 51 14.21 -7.58 -9.30
CA VAL A 51 14.29 -8.62 -10.32
C VAL A 51 14.36 -8.01 -11.71
N THR A 52 15.50 -8.15 -12.37
CA THR A 52 15.68 -7.82 -13.78
C THR A 52 15.82 -9.11 -14.62
N PRO A 53 15.89 -9.04 -15.95
CA PRO A 53 16.09 -10.24 -16.78
C PRO A 53 17.38 -11.01 -16.44
N ASP A 54 18.45 -10.29 -16.09
CA ASP A 54 19.78 -10.86 -15.90
C ASP A 54 20.17 -11.01 -14.43
N GLU A 55 19.58 -10.20 -13.53
CA GLU A 55 20.00 -10.12 -12.13
C GLU A 55 18.81 -10.18 -11.16
N MET A 56 19.07 -10.73 -9.98
CA MET A 56 18.12 -10.73 -8.86
C MET A 56 18.85 -10.55 -7.54
N GLY A 57 18.35 -9.66 -6.68
CA GLY A 57 18.88 -9.44 -5.34
C GLY A 57 17.79 -9.11 -4.32
N ARG A 58 17.96 -9.59 -3.09
CA ARG A 58 17.03 -9.35 -1.99
C ARG A 58 17.25 -7.96 -1.41
N ILE A 59 16.18 -7.31 -0.96
CA ILE A 59 16.24 -6.01 -0.27
C ILE A 59 15.44 -6.08 1.04
N GLU A 60 15.69 -5.13 1.92
CA GLU A 60 14.93 -4.98 3.16
C GLU A 60 13.77 -4.00 2.98
N VAL A 61 12.59 -4.36 3.48
CA VAL A 61 11.41 -3.47 3.54
C VAL A 61 10.86 -3.50 4.96
N GLU A 62 10.84 -2.34 5.62
CA GLU A 62 10.48 -2.26 7.04
C GLU A 62 8.98 -2.50 7.30
N ASP A 63 8.12 -2.12 6.35
CA ASP A 63 6.66 -2.20 6.50
C ASP A 63 5.97 -2.47 5.15
N THR A 64 5.82 -1.44 4.32
CA THR A 64 5.31 -1.57 2.94
C THR A 64 6.25 -0.83 1.99
N PRO A 65 6.40 -1.29 0.74
CA PRO A 65 7.36 -0.68 -0.19
C PRO A 65 6.94 0.71 -0.66
N PHE A 66 5.64 1.05 -0.58
CA PHE A 66 5.06 2.28 -1.11
C PHE A 66 4.20 2.99 -0.08
N ILE A 67 4.06 4.30 -0.24
CA ILE A 67 3.20 5.13 0.59
C ILE A 67 2.13 5.78 -0.28
N GLY A 68 0.87 5.68 0.13
CA GLY A 68 -0.24 6.45 -0.44
C GLY A 68 -0.18 7.90 0.01
N VAL A 69 0.02 8.83 -0.92
CA VAL A 69 0.30 10.25 -0.63
C VAL A 69 -0.80 11.22 -1.04
N GLU A 70 -1.73 10.81 -1.91
CA GLU A 70 -2.83 11.66 -2.37
C GLU A 70 -4.00 10.82 -2.86
N LEU A 71 -5.23 11.27 -2.60
CA LEU A 71 -6.47 10.67 -3.11
C LEU A 71 -7.16 11.58 -4.13
N PHE A 72 -7.78 10.95 -5.11
CA PHE A 72 -8.66 11.60 -6.07
C PHE A 72 -10.05 10.96 -5.96
N PHE A 73 -11.07 11.80 -5.93
CA PHE A 73 -12.46 11.37 -5.80
C PHE A 73 -13.25 11.82 -7.02
N VAL A 74 -13.98 10.89 -7.63
CA VAL A 74 -14.90 11.16 -8.74
C VAL A 74 -16.26 10.58 -8.40
N GLY A 75 -17.33 11.36 -8.60
CA GLY A 75 -18.69 10.94 -8.24
C GLY A 75 -19.01 11.10 -6.75
N SER A 76 -20.03 10.38 -6.28
CA SER A 76 -20.58 10.52 -4.92
C SER A 76 -21.35 9.27 -4.50
N GLY A 77 -21.45 9.03 -3.19
CA GLY A 77 -22.19 7.90 -2.61
C GLY A 77 -21.62 6.56 -3.05
N GLU A 78 -22.49 5.56 -3.27
CA GLU A 78 -22.09 4.20 -3.66
C GLU A 78 -21.35 4.12 -5.01
N ASN A 79 -21.56 5.09 -5.89
CA ASN A 79 -20.95 5.17 -7.21
C ASN A 79 -19.65 5.99 -7.24
N GLN A 80 -19.17 6.49 -6.08
CA GLN A 80 -17.91 7.21 -6.06
C GLN A 80 -16.75 6.29 -6.46
N VAL A 81 -15.71 6.88 -7.04
CA VAL A 81 -14.47 6.19 -7.41
C VAL A 81 -13.33 6.93 -6.74
N ILE A 82 -12.55 6.19 -5.98
CA ILE A 82 -11.39 6.69 -5.25
C ILE A 82 -10.13 6.16 -5.94
N SER A 83 -9.23 7.06 -6.32
CA SER A 83 -7.91 6.69 -6.84
C SER A 83 -6.81 7.21 -5.92
N LEU A 84 -5.77 6.41 -5.73
CA LEU A 84 -4.62 6.69 -4.89
C LEU A 84 -3.41 6.97 -5.78
N ARG A 85 -2.70 8.07 -5.52
CA ARG A 85 -1.32 8.25 -5.98
C ARG A 85 -0.35 7.81 -4.89
N THR A 86 0.60 6.98 -5.27
CA THR A 86 1.68 6.52 -4.40
C THR A 86 2.87 7.49 -4.41
N ASN A 87 3.79 7.34 -3.46
CA ASN A 87 5.05 8.07 -3.40
C ASN A 87 5.96 7.76 -4.59
N ILE A 88 5.65 6.79 -5.45
CA ILE A 88 6.32 6.50 -6.73
C ILE A 88 5.56 6.98 -7.96
N ASP A 89 4.53 7.81 -7.75
CA ASP A 89 3.67 8.41 -8.77
C ASP A 89 2.82 7.40 -9.57
N GLU A 90 2.71 6.16 -9.10
CA GLU A 90 1.71 5.22 -9.62
C GLU A 90 0.33 5.62 -9.11
N ILE A 91 -0.64 5.63 -10.03
CA ILE A 91 -2.05 5.92 -9.76
C ILE A 91 -2.82 4.62 -9.91
N ILE A 92 -3.50 4.21 -8.84
CA ILE A 92 -4.36 3.03 -8.81
C ILE A 92 -5.77 3.42 -8.35
N THR A 93 -6.79 2.73 -8.86
CA THR A 93 -8.16 2.89 -8.36
C THR A 93 -8.40 1.88 -7.24
N ILE A 94 -8.93 2.32 -6.11
CA ILE A 94 -9.31 1.42 -5.01
C ILE A 94 -10.55 0.63 -5.47
N ASP A 95 -10.34 -0.64 -5.83
CA ASP A 95 -11.34 -1.51 -6.43
C ASP A 95 -11.10 -2.99 -6.03
N ALA A 96 -11.70 -3.94 -6.75
CA ALA A 96 -11.54 -5.37 -6.46
C ALA A 96 -10.10 -5.88 -6.70
N ALA A 97 -9.35 -5.28 -7.62
CA ALA A 97 -7.97 -5.65 -7.92
C ALA A 97 -6.98 -4.96 -6.96
N HIS A 98 -7.34 -3.79 -6.46
CA HIS A 98 -6.54 -2.97 -5.56
C HIS A 98 -7.32 -2.68 -4.26
N PRO A 99 -7.67 -3.71 -3.47
CA PRO A 99 -8.54 -3.50 -2.32
C PRO A 99 -7.83 -2.74 -1.20
N LEU A 100 -8.58 -1.84 -0.56
CA LEU A 100 -8.20 -1.24 0.71
C LEU A 100 -8.43 -2.23 1.86
N ARG A 101 -7.43 -2.39 2.71
CA ARG A 101 -7.48 -3.21 3.94
C ARG A 101 -6.96 -2.43 5.12
N ILE A 102 -7.59 -2.58 6.28
CA ILE A 102 -7.09 -2.06 7.54
C ILE A 102 -6.57 -3.23 8.37
N SER A 103 -5.29 -3.17 8.76
CA SER A 103 -4.74 -4.03 9.82
C SER A 103 -4.44 -3.18 11.05
N ILE A 104 -4.43 -3.80 12.24
CA ILE A 104 -3.99 -3.12 13.46
C ILE A 104 -2.52 -3.47 13.67
N ASN A 105 -1.67 -2.45 13.83
CA ASN A 105 -0.27 -2.67 14.16
C ASN A 105 -0.19 -3.33 15.56
N PRO A 106 0.45 -4.50 15.72
CA PRO A 106 0.44 -5.24 16.99
C PRO A 106 1.25 -4.55 18.10
N THR A 107 2.14 -3.62 17.74
CA THR A 107 2.98 -2.89 18.70
C THR A 107 2.33 -1.56 19.09
N THR A 108 1.86 -0.78 18.12
CA THR A 108 1.30 0.55 18.38
C THR A 108 -0.21 0.55 18.62
N HIS A 109 -0.90 -0.54 18.27
CA HIS A 109 -2.36 -0.65 18.24
C HIS A 109 -3.06 0.39 17.34
N GLU A 110 -2.30 1.06 16.47
CA GLU A 110 -2.85 2.01 15.51
C GLU A 110 -3.31 1.29 14.23
N PRO A 111 -4.35 1.78 13.54
CA PRO A 111 -4.73 1.28 12.22
C PRO A 111 -3.64 1.56 11.19
N SER A 112 -3.35 0.54 10.38
CA SER A 112 -2.43 0.57 9.24
C SER A 112 -3.25 0.33 7.96
N PRO A 113 -3.80 1.39 7.35
CA PRO A 113 -4.51 1.31 6.08
C PRO A 113 -3.55 1.01 4.94
N VAL A 114 -3.79 -0.07 4.20
CA VAL A 114 -2.99 -0.46 3.03
C VAL A 114 -3.87 -0.70 1.82
N VAL A 115 -3.40 -0.29 0.64
CA VAL A 115 -4.04 -0.56 -0.65
C VAL A 115 -3.09 -1.42 -1.48
N THR A 116 -3.59 -2.50 -2.06
CA THR A 116 -2.77 -3.31 -2.98
C THR A 116 -2.46 -2.54 -4.25
N VAL A 117 -1.18 -2.47 -4.61
CA VAL A 117 -0.72 -1.82 -5.85
C VAL A 117 -0.56 -2.87 -6.95
N ARG A 118 0.04 -4.00 -6.63
CA ARG A 118 0.23 -5.16 -7.52
C ARG A 118 0.55 -6.41 -6.68
N ASP A 119 0.72 -7.56 -7.33
CA ASP A 119 0.92 -8.86 -6.68
C ASP A 119 1.90 -8.81 -5.48
N GLY A 120 1.32 -8.88 -4.27
CA GLY A 120 2.06 -8.87 -3.00
C GLY A 120 2.64 -7.52 -2.56
N LEU A 121 2.57 -6.48 -3.39
CA LEU A 121 3.08 -5.14 -3.07
C LEU A 121 1.94 -4.19 -2.72
N ASP A 122 1.96 -3.73 -1.46
CA ASP A 122 0.97 -2.82 -0.92
C ASP A 122 1.56 -1.40 -0.76
N ALA A 123 0.67 -0.40 -0.76
CA ALA A 123 0.95 0.97 -0.36
C ALA A 123 0.23 1.29 0.94
N ARG A 124 0.97 1.62 2.00
CA ARG A 124 0.36 2.13 3.24
C ARG A 124 -0.06 3.58 3.06
N LEU A 125 -1.27 3.95 3.46
CA LEU A 125 -1.69 5.34 3.41
C LEU A 125 -0.92 6.16 4.45
N SER A 126 -0.50 7.36 4.07
CA SER A 126 -0.05 8.35 5.06
C SER A 126 -1.20 8.71 6.00
N ARG A 127 -0.88 9.21 7.21
CA ARG A 127 -1.90 9.60 8.19
C ARG A 127 -2.86 10.66 7.63
N ALA A 128 -2.32 11.64 6.90
CA ALA A 128 -3.12 12.70 6.29
C ALA A 128 -4.12 12.12 5.27
N VAL A 129 -3.65 11.25 4.38
CA VAL A 129 -4.49 10.57 3.39
C VAL A 129 -5.54 9.67 4.03
N TYR A 130 -5.18 8.97 5.11
CA TYR A 130 -6.14 8.15 5.84
C TYR A 130 -7.23 8.99 6.49
N TYR A 131 -6.90 10.12 7.10
CA TYR A 131 -7.90 11.01 7.69
C TYR A 131 -8.82 11.64 6.64
N GLU A 132 -8.29 12.04 5.49
CA GLU A 132 -9.09 12.48 4.35
C GLU A 132 -10.09 11.40 3.89
N LEU A 133 -9.64 10.14 3.87
CA LEU A 133 -10.51 9.00 3.54
C LEU A 133 -11.61 8.78 4.59
N VAL A 134 -11.27 8.89 5.87
CA VAL A 134 -12.24 8.79 6.98
C VAL A 134 -13.29 9.88 6.91
N GLU A 135 -12.95 11.11 6.51
CA GLU A 135 -13.93 12.19 6.32
C GLU A 135 -14.97 11.89 5.22
N ARG A 136 -14.66 10.97 4.30
CA ARG A 136 -15.58 10.47 3.26
C ARG A 136 -16.29 9.17 3.63
N GLY A 137 -16.07 8.66 4.84
CA GLY A 137 -16.66 7.42 5.31
C GLY A 137 -18.17 7.54 5.54
N GLU A 138 -18.87 6.43 5.30
CA GLU A 138 -20.29 6.25 5.53
C GLU A 138 -20.52 5.09 6.49
N GLU A 139 -21.55 5.21 7.32
CA GLU A 139 -22.03 4.13 8.17
C GLU A 139 -22.98 3.22 7.38
N ARG A 140 -22.78 1.92 7.53
CA ARG A 140 -23.64 0.90 6.94
C ARG A 140 -24.06 -0.11 7.99
N ARG A 141 -25.38 -0.25 8.18
CA ARG A 141 -25.94 -1.28 9.05
C ARG A 141 -25.94 -2.63 8.35
N VAL A 142 -25.28 -3.62 8.94
CA VAL A 142 -25.23 -5.01 8.47
C VAL A 142 -25.66 -5.91 9.62
N GLY A 143 -26.95 -6.26 9.63
CA GLY A 143 -27.56 -6.98 10.75
C GLY A 143 -27.58 -6.13 12.02
N GLU A 144 -26.92 -6.64 13.07
CA GLU A 144 -26.76 -5.97 14.37
C GLU A 144 -25.49 -5.11 14.47
N LYS A 145 -24.64 -5.11 13.42
CA LYS A 145 -23.39 -4.34 13.41
C LYS A 145 -23.53 -3.08 12.58
N THR A 146 -22.87 -2.01 13.04
CA THR A 146 -22.65 -0.81 12.24
C THR A 146 -21.21 -0.82 11.75
N LEU A 147 -21.05 -0.96 10.44
CA LEU A 147 -19.75 -0.87 9.78
C LEU A 147 -19.52 0.57 9.36
N PHE A 148 -18.31 1.06 9.53
CA PHE A 148 -17.85 2.34 9.00
C PHE A 148 -16.87 2.06 7.87
N GLY A 149 -17.08 2.66 6.71
CA GLY A 149 -16.30 2.36 5.53
C GLY A 149 -16.48 3.38 4.41
N VAL A 150 -15.82 3.16 3.29
CA VAL A 150 -15.91 4.02 2.10
C VAL A 150 -16.37 3.23 0.90
N TRP A 151 -17.15 3.86 0.04
CA TRP A 151 -17.45 3.32 -1.27
C TRP A 151 -16.35 3.66 -2.26
N SER A 152 -15.99 2.72 -3.12
CA SER A 152 -15.21 3.00 -4.32
C SER A 152 -15.51 1.95 -5.38
N ALA A 153 -15.75 2.39 -6.62
CA ALA A 153 -16.01 1.51 -7.77
C ALA A 153 -17.14 0.48 -7.51
N GLY A 154 -18.19 0.89 -6.78
CA GLY A 154 -19.33 0.05 -6.43
C GLY A 154 -19.07 -0.98 -5.31
N LEU A 155 -17.91 -0.90 -4.64
CA LEU A 155 -17.54 -1.77 -3.52
C LEU A 155 -17.45 -0.96 -2.22
N PHE A 156 -17.82 -1.59 -1.11
CA PHE A 156 -17.70 -0.99 0.21
C PHE A 156 -16.46 -1.55 0.92
N PHE A 157 -15.52 -0.67 1.26
CA PHE A 157 -14.29 -1.02 1.98
C PHE A 157 -14.44 -0.61 3.45
N GLU A 158 -14.45 -1.60 4.32
CA GLU A 158 -14.58 -1.40 5.78
C GLU A 158 -13.31 -0.75 6.35
N LEU A 159 -13.48 0.33 7.10
CA LEU A 159 -12.44 1.02 7.86
C LEU A 159 -12.47 0.62 9.34
N GLY A 160 -13.64 0.22 9.85
CA GLY A 160 -13.82 -0.32 11.19
C GLY A 160 -15.27 -0.67 11.48
N SER A 161 -15.52 -1.31 12.62
CA SER A 161 -16.86 -1.69 13.06
C SER A 161 -17.12 -1.23 14.49
N LEU A 162 -18.30 -0.72 14.78
CA LEU A 162 -18.80 -0.54 16.14
C LEU A 162 -19.71 -1.71 16.49
N ASN A 163 -19.38 -2.42 17.57
CA ASN A 163 -20.33 -3.32 18.23
C ASN A 163 -21.07 -2.48 19.28
N GLU A 164 -22.41 -2.49 19.28
CA GLU A 164 -23.20 -1.71 20.25
C GLU A 164 -23.13 -2.24 21.70
N HIS A 165 -22.41 -3.33 21.98
CA HIS A 165 -22.31 -3.90 23.33
C HIS A 165 -20.96 -4.56 23.63
N GLU A 166 -20.16 -3.92 24.50
CA GLU A 166 -19.38 -4.57 25.56
C GLU A 166 -19.59 -3.80 26.88
#